data_AF-A0A952P4T4-F1
#
_entry.id   AF-A0A952P4T4-F1
#
_cell.length_a   1.000
_cell.length_b   1.000
_cell.length_c   1.000
_cell.angle_alpha   90.00
_cell.angle_beta   90.00
_cell.angle_gamma   90.00
#
_symmetry.space_group_name_H-M   'P 1'
#
loop_
_entity.id
_entity.type
_entity.pdbx_description
1 polymer ?
#
loop_
_entity_poly.entity_id
_entity_poly.type
_entity_poly.pdbx_seq_one_letter_code
_entity_poly.pdbx_strand_id
1 'polypeptide(L)'
;MTTDVLKNIWYVAALSADVGKSGMKSVEMLGEPVVLFRDSEQAVHAIRDICPHRGIPFSHGRVVGNTVECPYHGWKFSGDGVCREIPSLCEGQNLDCTKIKVKSYPVIERQGLIWVFMGDKGADPSKAPQPPILRAMPMTVKPSLVEIANFQCHVD
;
A
#
# COMPACT_ATOMS: atom_id res chain seq x y z
N MET A 1 16.52 -16.65 6.51
CA MET A 1 16.91 -15.42 7.23
C MET A 1 15.67 -14.58 7.42
N THR A 2 15.31 -14.26 8.66
CA THR A 2 14.15 -13.42 8.95
C THR A 2 14.56 -11.96 8.90
N THR A 3 13.81 -11.14 8.16
CA THR A 3 14.06 -9.69 8.01
C THR A 3 13.66 -8.90 9.26
N ASP A 4 13.72 -9.49 10.45
CA ASP A 4 13.08 -8.98 11.67
C ASP A 4 13.68 -7.63 12.11
N VAL A 5 14.99 -7.43 11.89
CA VAL A 5 15.66 -6.15 12.14
C VAL A 5 15.22 -5.03 11.20
N LEU A 6 14.55 -5.36 10.10
CA LEU A 6 14.02 -4.41 9.12
C LEU A 6 12.51 -4.16 9.30
N LYS A 7 11.88 -4.75 10.31
CA LYS A 7 10.47 -4.54 10.63
C LYS A 7 10.28 -3.39 11.62
N ASN A 8 9.04 -2.92 11.72
CA ASN A 8 8.61 -1.83 12.60
C ASN A 8 9.31 -0.48 12.30
N ILE A 9 9.60 -0.25 11.03
CA ILE A 9 10.27 0.95 10.51
C ILE A 9 9.45 1.55 9.35
N TRP A 10 9.50 2.87 9.21
CA TRP A 10 8.95 3.60 8.05
C TRP A 10 9.94 3.61 6.89
N TYR A 11 9.48 3.20 5.70
CA TYR A 11 10.27 3.21 4.48
C TYR A 11 9.63 4.10 3.43
N VAL A 12 10.45 4.78 2.63
CA VAL A 12 9.96 5.44 1.42
C VAL A 12 9.57 4.36 0.42
N ALA A 13 8.30 4.34 0.02
CA ALA A 13 7.75 3.36 -0.93
C ALA A 13 7.75 3.89 -2.36
N ALA A 14 7.38 5.16 -2.55
CA ALA A 14 7.31 5.78 -3.87
C ALA A 14 7.29 7.31 -3.76
N LEU A 15 7.48 7.98 -4.90
CA LEU A 15 7.05 9.36 -5.04
C LEU A 15 5.52 9.44 -5.07
N SER A 16 4.98 10.43 -4.37
CA SER A 16 3.56 10.79 -4.40
C SER A 16 3.02 10.96 -5.81
N ALA A 17 3.81 11.59 -6.69
CA ALA A 17 3.45 11.88 -8.07
C ALA A 17 3.34 10.63 -8.95
N ASP A 18 4.03 9.54 -8.59
CA ASP A 18 4.00 8.31 -9.38
C ASP A 18 2.68 7.56 -9.25
N VAL A 19 2.00 7.70 -8.11
CA VAL A 19 0.65 7.14 -7.90
C VAL A 19 -0.40 8.01 -8.60
N GLY A 20 -0.17 9.32 -8.70
CA GLY A 20 -1.13 10.27 -9.27
C GLY A 20 -1.38 10.12 -10.77
N LYS A 21 -0.44 9.57 -11.57
CA LYS A 21 -0.59 9.45 -13.03
C LYS A 21 -1.40 8.22 -13.46
N SER A 22 -1.30 7.12 -12.72
CA SER A 22 -1.95 5.83 -13.03
C SER A 22 -3.09 5.49 -12.06
N GLY A 23 -3.28 6.30 -11.02
CA GLY A 23 -4.19 6.01 -9.89
C GLY A 23 -3.67 4.93 -8.94
N MET A 24 -2.68 4.14 -9.37
CA MET A 24 -2.17 2.97 -8.66
C MET A 24 -0.71 2.66 -9.04
N LYS A 25 0.08 2.17 -8.09
CA LYS A 25 1.48 1.75 -8.29
C LYS A 25 1.81 0.50 -7.47
N SER A 26 2.38 -0.51 -8.11
CA SER A 26 2.95 -1.67 -7.41
C SER A 26 4.37 -1.38 -6.96
N VAL A 27 4.73 -1.82 -5.75
CA VAL A 27 6.08 -1.75 -5.17
C VAL A 27 6.35 -3.03 -4.38
N GLU A 28 7.60 -3.46 -4.32
CA GLU A 28 8.03 -4.55 -3.42
C GLU A 28 8.77 -3.95 -2.22
N MET A 29 8.35 -4.31 -1.01
CA MET A 29 8.93 -3.81 0.23
C MET A 29 9.27 -4.97 1.16
N LEU A 30 10.55 -5.19 1.43
CA LEU A 30 11.04 -6.30 2.27
C LEU A 30 10.51 -7.67 1.80
N GLY A 31 10.46 -7.89 0.48
CA GLY A 31 9.91 -9.10 -0.15
C GLY A 31 8.38 -9.23 -0.09
N GLU A 32 7.67 -8.20 0.41
CA GLU A 32 6.21 -8.15 0.38
C GLU A 32 5.74 -7.29 -0.82
N PRO A 33 4.85 -7.81 -1.70
CA PRO A 33 4.27 -7.02 -2.76
C PRO A 33 3.16 -6.13 -2.20
N VAL A 34 3.25 -4.82 -2.46
CA VAL A 34 2.37 -3.77 -1.96
C VAL A 34 1.84 -2.95 -3.12
N VAL A 35 0.54 -2.68 -3.12
CA VAL A 35 -0.09 -1.77 -4.06
C VAL A 35 -0.43 -0.48 -3.35
N LEU A 36 0.03 0.63 -3.91
CA LEU A 36 -0.32 1.99 -3.53
C LEU A 36 -1.43 2.48 -4.44
N PHE A 37 -2.48 3.07 -3.91
CA PHE A 37 -3.53 3.70 -4.72
C PHE A 37 -4.11 4.92 -4.02
N ARG A 38 -4.75 5.81 -4.80
CA ARG A 38 -5.50 6.95 -4.24
C ARG A 38 -6.98 6.69 -4.26
N ASP A 39 -7.66 7.07 -3.19
CA ASP A 39 -9.12 7.12 -3.17
C ASP A 39 -9.67 8.40 -3.83
N SER A 40 -10.99 8.57 -3.79
CA SER A 40 -11.65 9.74 -4.38
C SER A 40 -11.28 11.06 -3.71
N GLU A 41 -10.82 11.05 -2.46
CA GLU A 41 -10.34 12.21 -1.72
C GLU A 41 -8.83 12.46 -1.92
N GLN A 42 -8.21 11.70 -2.82
CA GLN A 42 -6.77 11.70 -3.08
C GLN A 42 -5.91 11.20 -1.92
N ALA A 43 -6.48 10.59 -0.88
CA ALA A 43 -5.68 9.97 0.17
C ALA A 43 -5.02 8.69 -0.34
N VAL A 44 -3.75 8.50 0.01
CA VAL A 44 -2.96 7.33 -0.39
C VAL A 44 -3.21 6.18 0.57
N HIS A 45 -3.45 5.00 0.00
CA HIS A 45 -3.59 3.75 0.71
C HIS A 45 -2.55 2.74 0.24
N ALA A 46 -2.18 1.84 1.14
CA ALA A 46 -1.26 0.74 0.84
C ALA A 46 -1.86 -0.58 1.34
N ILE A 47 -2.04 -1.54 0.44
CA ILE A 47 -2.48 -2.90 0.80
C ILE A 47 -1.60 -3.94 0.13
N ARG A 48 -1.63 -5.17 0.63
CA ARG A 48 -0.89 -6.29 0.03
C ARG A 48 -1.43 -6.53 -1.38
N ASP A 49 -0.54 -6.56 -2.35
CA ASP A 49 -0.87 -6.65 -3.78
C ASP A 49 -1.19 -8.09 -4.20
N ILE A 50 -2.03 -8.79 -3.43
CA ILE A 50 -2.42 -10.17 -3.67
C ILE A 50 -3.89 -10.32 -3.27
N CYS A 51 -4.77 -10.51 -4.25
CA CYS A 51 -6.17 -10.79 -4.00
C CYS A 51 -6.33 -12.13 -3.26
N PRO A 52 -7.03 -12.19 -2.11
CA PRO A 52 -7.10 -13.39 -1.28
C PRO A 52 -7.99 -14.48 -1.91
N HIS A 53 -8.71 -14.17 -2.99
CA HIS A 53 -9.50 -15.16 -3.72
C HIS A 53 -8.62 -16.15 -4.48
N ARG A 54 -7.77 -15.66 -5.39
CA ARG A 54 -6.93 -16.52 -6.27
C ARG A 54 -5.51 -15.97 -6.53
N GLY A 55 -5.04 -15.06 -5.69
CA GLY A 55 -3.66 -14.59 -5.72
C GLY A 55 -3.30 -13.58 -6.82
N ILE A 56 -4.29 -13.09 -7.57
CA ILE A 56 -4.04 -12.11 -8.64
C ILE A 56 -3.68 -10.74 -8.03
N PRO A 57 -2.62 -10.07 -8.53
CA PRO A 57 -2.26 -8.73 -8.09
C PRO A 57 -3.37 -7.71 -8.36
N PHE A 58 -3.66 -6.88 -7.37
CA PHE A 58 -4.57 -5.75 -7.50
C PHE A 58 -4.01 -4.67 -8.43
N SER A 59 -2.68 -4.55 -8.50
CA SER A 59 -1.97 -3.62 -9.38
C SER A 59 -2.22 -3.85 -10.88
N HIS A 60 -2.73 -5.02 -11.26
CA HIS A 60 -3.17 -5.31 -12.63
C HIS A 60 -4.64 -4.94 -12.88
N GLY A 61 -5.33 -4.46 -11.85
CA GLY A 61 -6.72 -4.02 -11.89
C GLY A 61 -6.86 -2.52 -12.07
N ARG A 62 -7.81 -1.93 -11.33
CA ARG A 62 -8.11 -0.50 -11.39
C ARG A 62 -8.61 0.01 -10.05
N VAL A 63 -8.57 1.33 -9.88
CA VAL A 63 -9.25 2.01 -8.77
C VAL A 63 -10.69 2.29 -9.18
N VAL A 64 -11.65 1.98 -8.30
CA VAL A 64 -13.07 2.31 -8.45
C VAL A 64 -13.58 2.96 -7.16
N GLY A 65 -13.90 4.25 -7.24
CA GLY A 65 -14.29 5.04 -6.07
C GLY A 65 -13.18 5.04 -5.01
N ASN A 66 -13.48 4.49 -3.84
CA ASN A 66 -12.55 4.38 -2.70
C ASN A 66 -11.92 2.99 -2.57
N THR A 67 -11.97 2.19 -3.63
CA THR A 67 -11.51 0.79 -3.61
C THR A 67 -10.58 0.48 -4.78
N VAL A 68 -9.75 -0.55 -4.60
CA VAL A 68 -9.07 -1.22 -5.69
C VAL A 68 -9.84 -2.47 -6.08
N GLU A 69 -10.06 -2.64 -7.37
CA GLU A 69 -10.81 -3.75 -7.95
C GLU A 69 -9.83 -4.76 -8.58
N CYS A 70 -9.93 -6.01 -8.15
CA CYS A 70 -9.16 -7.11 -8.72
C CYS A 70 -9.60 -7.39 -10.16
N PRO A 71 -8.66 -7.50 -11.13
CA PRO A 71 -9.00 -7.68 -12.54
C PRO A 71 -9.63 -9.04 -12.86
N TYR A 72 -9.57 -10.01 -11.94
CA TYR A 72 -10.03 -11.36 -12.22
C TYR A 72 -11.55 -11.52 -12.08
N HIS A 73 -12.09 -11.21 -10.89
CA HIS A 73 -13.51 -11.39 -10.58
C HIS A 73 -14.16 -10.11 -10.05
N GLY A 74 -13.47 -8.97 -10.15
CA GLY A 74 -13.99 -7.67 -9.74
C GLY A 74 -14.16 -7.48 -8.23
N TRP A 75 -13.52 -8.32 -7.39
CA TRP A 75 -13.59 -8.12 -5.94
C TRP A 75 -12.94 -6.78 -5.57
N LYS A 76 -13.65 -5.96 -4.79
CA LYS A 76 -13.22 -4.60 -4.45
C LYS A 76 -12.78 -4.52 -2.99
N PHE A 77 -11.63 -3.91 -2.76
CA PHE A 77 -11.05 -3.74 -1.43
C PHE A 77 -10.76 -2.27 -1.15
N SER A 78 -11.12 -1.78 0.03
CA SER A 78 -10.75 -0.43 0.48
C SER A 78 -9.33 -0.37 1.03
N GLY A 79 -8.85 0.84 1.31
CA GLY A 79 -7.49 1.08 1.81
C GLY A 79 -7.16 0.45 3.16
N ASP A 80 -8.17 0.17 3.99
CA ASP A 80 -8.02 -0.62 5.22
C ASP A 80 -7.84 -2.13 4.97
N GLY A 81 -7.89 -2.56 3.70
CA GLY A 81 -7.72 -3.95 3.27
C GLY A 81 -8.99 -4.79 3.39
N VAL A 82 -10.16 -4.21 3.69
CA VAL A 82 -11.42 -4.94 3.83
C VAL A 82 -12.14 -5.07 2.48
N CYS A 83 -12.67 -6.26 2.18
CA CYS A 83 -13.51 -6.48 1.00
C CYS A 83 -14.83 -5.72 1.16
N ARG A 84 -15.16 -4.90 0.17
CA ARG A 84 -16.38 -4.08 0.12
C ARG A 84 -17.42 -4.63 -0.82
N GLU A 85 -17.00 -5.32 -1.87
CA GLU A 85 -17.90 -5.80 -2.89
C GLU A 85 -17.36 -7.07 -3.55
N ILE A 86 -18.25 -8.04 -3.73
CA ILE A 86 -18.05 -9.23 -4.55
C ILE A 86 -19.14 -9.22 -5.61
N PRO A 87 -18.84 -8.85 -6.87
CA PRO A 87 -19.86 -8.64 -7.90
C PRO A 87 -20.75 -9.84 -8.20
N SER A 88 -20.26 -11.06 -7.92
CA SER A 88 -21.00 -12.30 -8.17
C SER A 88 -21.96 -12.69 -7.05
N LEU A 89 -22.02 -11.96 -5.93
CA LEU A 89 -22.98 -12.25 -4.87
C LEU A 89 -24.38 -11.81 -5.29
N CYS A 90 -25.29 -12.78 -5.37
CA CYS A 90 -26.69 -12.53 -5.66
C CYS A 90 -27.48 -12.22 -4.38
N GLU A 91 -28.63 -11.57 -4.54
CA GLU A 91 -29.58 -11.35 -3.46
C GLU A 91 -29.95 -12.67 -2.76
N GLY A 92 -29.94 -12.66 -1.43
CA GLY A 92 -30.16 -13.85 -0.60
C GLY A 92 -28.90 -14.68 -0.26
N GLN A 93 -27.75 -14.39 -0.88
CA GLN A 93 -26.46 -14.97 -0.47
C GLN A 93 -25.86 -14.18 0.70
N ASN A 94 -26.03 -14.67 1.92
CA ASN A 94 -25.56 -14.02 3.14
C ASN A 94 -24.08 -14.31 3.42
N LEU A 95 -23.18 -13.76 2.59
CA LEU A 95 -21.74 -13.75 2.86
C LEU A 95 -21.33 -12.39 3.45
N ASP A 96 -20.75 -12.42 4.66
CA ASP A 96 -20.18 -11.23 5.28
C ASP A 96 -18.82 -10.90 4.66
N CYS A 97 -18.82 -9.99 3.68
CA CYS A 97 -17.61 -9.52 3.00
C CYS A 97 -16.59 -8.90 3.96
N THR A 98 -17.03 -8.35 5.11
CA THR A 98 -16.12 -7.65 6.04
C THR A 98 -15.13 -8.59 6.73
N LYS A 99 -15.40 -9.91 6.71
CA LYS A 99 -14.48 -10.95 7.20
C LYS A 99 -13.37 -11.29 6.21
N ILE A 100 -13.50 -10.88 4.96
CA ILE A 100 -12.50 -11.10 3.91
C ILE A 100 -11.58 -9.88 3.87
N LYS A 101 -10.32 -10.10 4.22
CA LYS A 101 -9.34 -9.01 4.37
C LYS A 101 -8.00 -9.36 3.72
N VAL A 102 -7.30 -8.32 3.29
CA VAL A 102 -5.87 -8.35 3.00
C VAL A 102 -5.14 -7.47 4.01
N LYS A 103 -3.83 -7.66 4.13
CA LYS A 103 -2.99 -6.78 4.96
C LYS A 103 -3.03 -5.37 4.38
N SER A 104 -3.39 -4.39 5.21
CA SER A 104 -3.18 -2.97 4.96
C SER A 104 -1.93 -2.52 5.71
N TYR A 105 -1.27 -1.50 5.17
CA TYR A 105 -0.06 -0.92 5.76
C TYR A 105 -0.35 0.53 6.14
N PRO A 106 0.07 1.01 7.32
CA PRO A 106 -0.01 2.43 7.65
C PRO A 106 0.81 3.25 6.65
N VAL A 107 0.23 4.37 6.21
CA VAL A 107 0.82 5.27 5.22
C VAL A 107 0.92 6.68 5.79
N ILE A 108 2.03 7.36 5.49
CA ILE A 108 2.18 8.80 5.67
C ILE A 108 2.63 9.39 4.34
N GLU A 109 1.86 10.33 3.79
CA GLU A 109 2.30 11.15 2.67
C GLU A 109 2.92 12.45 3.21
N ARG A 110 4.18 12.70 2.89
CA ARG A 110 4.92 13.87 3.40
C ARG A 110 6.02 14.28 2.44
N GLN A 111 6.12 15.57 2.14
CA GLN A 111 7.17 16.16 1.28
C GLN A 111 7.29 15.46 -0.09
N GLY A 112 6.14 15.13 -0.71
CA GLY A 112 6.10 14.46 -2.01
C GLY A 112 6.53 12.98 -1.99
N LEU A 113 6.75 12.40 -0.80
CA LEU A 113 7.09 11.00 -0.59
C LEU A 113 5.92 10.27 0.06
N ILE A 114 5.72 9.03 -0.36
CA ILE A 114 4.82 8.08 0.30
C ILE A 114 5.68 7.19 1.19
N TRP A 115 5.43 7.27 2.49
CA TRP A 115 6.05 6.44 3.51
C TRP A 115 5.10 5.31 3.88
N VAL A 116 5.61 4.09 3.95
CA VAL A 116 4.86 2.90 4.37
C VAL A 116 5.53 2.31 5.60
N PHE A 117 4.74 2.01 6.62
CA PHE A 117 5.21 1.35 7.83
C PHE A 117 5.22 -0.17 7.66
N MET A 118 6.41 -0.77 7.71
CA MET A 118 6.58 -2.22 7.57
C MET A 118 6.58 -2.91 8.94
N GLY A 119 5.43 -2.86 9.62
CA GLY A 119 5.26 -3.42 10.95
C GLY A 119 4.94 -4.92 10.98
N ASP A 120 5.22 -5.52 12.14
CA ASP A 120 4.69 -6.83 12.51
C ASP A 120 3.17 -6.79 12.70
N LYS A 121 2.54 -7.96 12.79
CA LYS A 121 1.10 -8.06 13.04
C LYS A 121 0.77 -7.44 14.40
N GLY A 122 -0.06 -6.40 14.41
CA GLY A 122 -0.46 -5.68 15.62
C GLY A 122 0.55 -4.64 16.09
N ALA A 123 1.62 -4.38 15.33
CA ALA A 123 2.53 -3.28 15.59
C ALA A 123 1.78 -1.95 15.52
N ASP A 124 2.08 -1.06 16.47
CA ASP A 124 1.52 0.27 16.55
C ASP A 124 2.47 1.28 15.87
N PRO A 125 2.12 1.84 14.70
CA PRO A 125 2.98 2.76 13.97
C PRO A 125 3.27 4.06 14.75
N SER A 126 2.46 4.41 15.76
CA SER A 126 2.69 5.59 16.60
C SER A 126 3.88 5.44 17.56
N LYS A 127 4.28 4.20 17.86
CA LYS A 127 5.44 3.89 18.71
C LYS A 127 6.76 3.90 17.96
N ALA A 128 6.72 3.87 16.62
CA ALA A 128 7.91 3.99 15.80
C ALA A 128 8.32 5.47 15.62
N PRO A 129 9.63 5.77 15.45
CA PRO A 129 10.07 7.10 15.04
C PRO A 129 9.32 7.54 13.78
N GLN A 130 8.72 8.73 13.82
CA GLN A 130 7.96 9.26 12.69
C GLN A 130 8.89 9.50 11.48
N PRO A 131 8.39 9.40 10.24
CA PRO A 131 9.15 9.78 9.06
C PRO A 131 9.83 11.14 9.23
N PRO A 132 11.14 11.27 8.97
CA PRO A 132 11.86 12.51 9.18
C PRO A 132 11.31 13.63 8.28
N ILE A 133 11.43 14.88 8.75
CA ILE A 133 11.22 16.06 7.90
C ILE A 133 12.56 16.40 7.25
N LEU A 134 12.64 16.22 5.94
CA LEU A 134 13.86 16.48 5.17
C LEU A 134 14.06 18.00 5.02
N ARG A 135 15.14 18.54 5.60
CA ARG A 135 15.39 20.00 5.69
C ARG A 135 15.54 20.71 4.34
N ALA A 136 15.91 20.00 3.29
CA ALA A 136 16.18 20.58 1.96
C ALA A 136 14.95 20.60 1.02
N MET A 137 13.77 20.16 1.47
CA MET A 137 12.57 20.10 0.63
C MET A 137 11.41 20.85 1.28
N PRO A 138 10.98 22.01 0.74
CA PRO A 138 9.70 22.60 1.10
C PRO A 138 8.58 21.59 0.88
N MET A 139 7.53 21.62 1.71
CA MET A 139 6.40 20.66 1.61
C MET A 139 5.71 20.66 0.24
N THR A 140 5.87 21.74 -0.53
CA THR A 140 5.29 21.95 -1.85
C THR A 140 6.19 21.48 -3.00
N VAL A 141 7.46 21.18 -2.74
CA VAL A 141 8.43 20.83 -3.79
C VAL A 141 8.39 19.33 -4.03
N LYS A 142 8.23 18.96 -5.30
CA LYS A 142 8.32 17.58 -5.77
C LYS A 142 9.79 17.27 -6.09
N PRO A 143 10.31 16.09 -5.72
CA PRO A 143 11.65 15.68 -6.13
C PRO A 143 11.73 15.58 -7.66
N SER A 144 12.77 16.19 -8.24
CA SER A 144 13.04 16.17 -9.68
C SER A 144 14.00 15.06 -10.11
N LEU A 145 14.66 14.42 -9.14
CA LEU A 145 15.56 13.29 -9.32
C LEU A 145 15.30 12.28 -8.20
N VAL A 146 15.24 11.00 -8.57
CA VAL A 146 15.19 9.88 -7.64
C VAL A 146 16.28 8.91 -8.03
N GLU A 147 17.15 8.61 -7.07
CA GLU A 147 18.14 7.56 -7.20
C GLU A 147 17.73 6.39 -6.31
N ILE A 148 17.60 5.20 -6.93
CA ILE A 148 17.32 3.96 -6.21
C ILE A 148 18.60 3.13 -6.25
N ALA A 149 19.24 2.99 -5.10
CA ALA A 149 20.38 2.11 -4.94
C ALA A 149 19.94 0.81 -4.26
N ASN A 150 20.14 -0.32 -4.96
CA ASN A 150 19.95 -1.65 -4.37
C ASN A 150 21.23 -2.03 -3.63
N PHE A 151 21.25 -1.80 -2.33
CA PHE A 151 22.35 -2.26 -1.49
C PHE A 151 22.22 -3.76 -1.28
N GLN A 152 23.23 -4.52 -1.69
CA GLN A 152 23.33 -5.91 -1.25
C GLN A 152 23.66 -5.89 0.24
N CYS A 153 22.61 -5.97 1.06
CA CYS A 153 22.75 -6.09 2.50
C CYS A 153 23.20 -7.51 2.81
N HIS A 154 24.51 -7.75 2.80
CA HIS A 154 25.12 -9.00 3.23
C HIS A 154 25.16 -9.07 4.76
N VAL A 155 24.03 -8.89 5.43
CA VAL A 155 23.95 -9.23 6.87
C VAL A 155 23.85 -10.73 6.93
N ASP A 156 24.93 -11.34 7.41
CA ASP A 156 25.09 -12.75 7.74
C ASP A 156 24.19 -13.20 8.90
#